data_AF-A0A4R3SUB4-F1
#
_entry.id   AF-A0A4R3SUB4-F1
#
_cell.length_a   1.000
_cell.length_b   1.000
_cell.length_c   1.000
_cell.angle_alpha   90.00
_cell.angle_beta   90.00
_cell.angle_gamma   90.00
#
_symmetry.space_group_name_H-M   'P 1'
#
loop_
_entity.id
_entity.type
_entity.pdbx_description
1 polymer ?
#
loop_
_entity_poly.entity_id
_entity_poly.type
_entity_poly.pdbx_seq_one_letter_code
_entity_poly.pdbx_strand_id
1 'polypeptide(L)'
;MPKVATPKRSCGSGRTISIEPVAALPKHHRVIIALSLHILRGGVTRCSDGRVDTVEVRLALRCLLPHCRERWPLELYWDAASQDNEIGRAQGVTAAFNGIVRQLRLAGRYEESGPA
;
A
#
# COMPACT_ATOMS: atom_id res chain seq x y z
N MET A 1 24.70 -59.48 -26.22
CA MET A 1 23.57 -58.54 -26.34
C MET A 1 22.66 -58.70 -25.12
N PRO A 2 22.07 -57.64 -24.53
CA PRO A 2 22.44 -56.23 -24.54
C PRO A 2 22.64 -55.62 -23.12
N LYS A 3 23.47 -54.58 -23.07
CA LYS A 3 23.70 -53.63 -21.97
C LYS A 3 22.37 -52.95 -21.57
N VAL A 4 21.99 -52.99 -20.29
CA VAL A 4 20.88 -52.19 -19.78
C VAL A 4 21.34 -50.74 -19.66
N ALA A 5 20.73 -49.88 -20.48
CA ALA A 5 20.99 -48.46 -20.55
C ALA A 5 20.35 -47.70 -19.38
N THR A 6 21.11 -46.78 -18.81
CA THR A 6 20.66 -45.72 -17.90
C THR A 6 19.57 -44.85 -18.51
N PRO A 7 18.49 -44.50 -17.78
CA PRO A 7 17.66 -43.37 -18.13
C PRO A 7 18.31 -42.06 -17.64
N LYS A 8 18.88 -41.29 -18.58
CA LYS A 8 19.14 -39.86 -18.38
C LYS A 8 17.79 -39.16 -18.23
N ARG A 9 17.44 -38.69 -17.03
CA ARG A 9 16.34 -37.73 -16.89
C ARG A 9 16.84 -36.36 -17.29
N SER A 10 16.29 -35.93 -18.42
CA SER A 10 16.48 -34.65 -19.08
C SER A 10 15.99 -33.49 -18.21
N CYS A 11 16.85 -32.48 -18.11
CA CYS A 11 16.59 -31.06 -18.33
C CYS A 11 15.27 -30.47 -17.80
N GLY A 12 15.41 -29.64 -16.76
CA GLY A 12 15.11 -28.21 -16.90
C GLY A 12 13.65 -27.80 -16.95
N SER A 13 13.09 -27.44 -15.80
CA SER A 13 12.36 -26.18 -15.69
C SER A 13 12.35 -25.75 -14.23
N GLY A 14 13.54 -25.42 -13.72
CA GLY A 14 13.61 -24.49 -12.61
C GLY A 14 13.01 -23.19 -13.11
N ARG A 15 11.75 -22.93 -12.77
CA ARG A 15 11.19 -21.59 -12.88
C ARG A 15 11.96 -20.74 -11.88
N THR A 16 13.10 -20.23 -12.30
CA THR A 16 13.74 -19.10 -11.67
C THR A 16 12.70 -18.00 -11.76
N ILE A 17 11.95 -17.79 -10.68
CA ILE A 17 11.28 -16.52 -10.47
C ILE A 17 12.45 -15.56 -10.35
N SER A 18 12.81 -14.96 -11.48
CA SER A 18 13.55 -13.71 -11.49
C SER A 18 12.68 -12.78 -10.66
N ILE A 19 12.98 -12.70 -9.36
CA ILE A 19 12.54 -11.61 -8.52
C ILE A 19 13.30 -10.44 -9.13
N GLU A 20 12.74 -9.84 -10.17
CA GLU A 20 13.28 -8.60 -10.68
C GLU A 20 13.39 -7.68 -9.46
N PRO A 21 14.57 -7.10 -9.20
CA PRO A 21 14.71 -6.17 -8.11
C PRO A 21 13.65 -5.10 -8.36
N VAL A 22 12.68 -4.98 -7.45
CA VAL A 22 11.54 -4.05 -7.53
C VAL A 22 12.11 -2.74 -8.08
N ALA A 23 11.85 -2.46 -9.37
CA ALA A 23 12.50 -1.37 -10.06
C ALA A 23 12.35 -0.13 -9.18
N ALA A 24 13.48 0.44 -8.75
CA ALA A 24 13.50 1.40 -7.67
C ALA A 24 12.50 2.52 -8.00
N LEU A 25 11.44 2.63 -7.19
CA LEU A 25 10.36 3.58 -7.46
C LEU A 25 10.97 4.97 -7.70
N PRO A 26 10.65 5.65 -8.82
CA PRO A 26 11.20 6.96 -9.12
C PRO A 26 11.06 7.92 -7.94
N LYS A 27 12.08 8.76 -7.70
CA LYS A 27 12.11 9.67 -6.53
C LYS A 27 10.82 10.49 -6.38
N HIS A 28 10.28 10.99 -7.49
CA HIS A 28 9.05 11.78 -7.49
C HIS A 28 7.83 10.99 -6.97
N HIS A 29 7.69 9.71 -7.32
CA HIS A 29 6.62 8.87 -6.77
C HIS A 29 6.77 8.67 -5.25
N ARG A 30 8.00 8.53 -4.74
CA ARG A 30 8.24 8.40 -3.29
C ARG A 30 7.79 9.66 -2.56
N VAL A 31 8.08 10.84 -3.12
CA VAL A 31 7.62 12.13 -2.57
C VAL A 31 6.09 12.22 -2.59
N ILE A 32 5.45 11.84 -3.69
CA ILE A 32 3.97 11.83 -3.78
C ILE A 32 3.36 10.90 -2.73
N ILE A 33 3.91 9.69 -2.55
CA ILE A 33 3.44 8.75 -1.52
C ILE A 33 3.59 9.36 -0.13
N ALA A 34 4.77 9.92 0.19
CA ALA A 34 5.03 10.52 1.50
C ALA A 34 4.08 11.70 1.80
N LEU A 35 3.87 12.60 0.84
CA LEU A 35 2.95 13.73 0.97
C LEU A 35 1.50 13.27 1.11
N SER A 36 1.09 12.26 0.33
CA SER A 36 -0.26 11.69 0.43
C SER A 36 -0.49 11.08 1.81
N LEU A 37 0.47 10.31 2.34
CA LEU A 37 0.39 9.76 3.69
C LEU A 37 0.36 10.83 4.77
N HIS A 38 1.09 11.93 4.59
CA HIS A 38 1.07 13.06 5.52
C HIS A 38 -0.32 13.69 5.61
N ILE A 39 -0.98 13.92 4.46
CA ILE A 39 -2.35 14.44 4.40
C ILE A 39 -3.32 13.49 5.11
N LEU A 40 -3.24 12.18 4.80
CA LEU A 40 -4.12 11.18 5.43
C LEU A 40 -3.89 11.06 6.94
N ARG A 41 -2.64 11.21 7.40
CA ARG A 41 -2.32 11.25 8.83
C ARG A 41 -2.95 12.46 9.51
N GLY A 42 -2.94 13.62 8.86
CA GLY A 42 -3.67 14.80 9.35
C GLY A 42 -5.18 14.58 9.44
N GLY A 43 -5.76 13.78 8.52
CA GLY A 43 -7.16 13.34 8.63
C GLY A 43 -7.41 12.45 9.85
N VAL A 44 -6.50 11.51 10.15
CA VAL A 44 -6.58 10.67 11.36
C VAL A 44 -6.57 11.53 12.63
N THR A 45 -5.74 12.58 12.70
CA THR A 45 -5.67 13.42 13.90
C THR A 45 -6.91 14.29 14.11
N ARG A 46 -7.59 14.70 13.04
CA ARG A 46 -8.76 15.62 13.10
C ARG A 46 -10.11 14.92 13.02
N CYS A 47 -10.12 13.60 12.85
CA CYS A 47 -11.36 12.87 12.63
C CYS A 47 -12.31 12.90 13.84
N SER A 48 -11.83 13.21 15.05
CA SER A 48 -12.70 13.45 16.21
C SER A 48 -13.46 14.78 16.12
N ASP A 49 -12.88 15.81 15.49
CA ASP A 49 -13.47 17.16 15.43
C ASP A 49 -14.62 17.26 14.43
N GLY A 50 -14.66 16.36 13.44
CA GLY A 50 -15.68 16.35 12.41
C GLY A 50 -15.27 15.52 11.20
N ARG A 51 -16.02 15.69 10.11
CA ARG A 51 -15.74 15.02 8.84
C ARG A 51 -14.39 15.48 8.28
N VAL A 52 -13.68 14.54 7.64
CA VAL A 52 -12.35 14.78 7.08
C VAL A 52 -12.29 14.49 5.58
N ASP A 53 -13.45 14.39 4.92
CA ASP A 53 -13.65 14.22 3.48
C ASP A 53 -13.34 15.52 2.70
N THR A 54 -12.14 16.05 2.90
CA THR A 54 -11.60 17.25 2.25
C THR A 54 -11.08 16.95 0.84
N VAL A 55 -10.90 17.98 0.00
CA VAL A 55 -10.38 17.82 -1.37
C VAL A 55 -8.98 17.20 -1.36
N GLU A 56 -8.16 17.59 -0.39
CA GLU A 56 -6.80 17.13 -0.17
C GLU A 56 -6.76 15.63 0.14
N VAL A 57 -7.67 15.17 1.01
CA VAL A 57 -7.82 13.74 1.32
C VAL A 57 -8.21 12.95 0.07
N ARG A 58 -9.18 13.44 -0.71
CA ARG A 58 -9.58 12.79 -1.97
C ARG A 58 -8.42 12.69 -2.97
N LEU A 59 -7.64 13.76 -3.11
CA LEU A 59 -6.46 13.77 -3.97
C LEU A 59 -5.40 12.79 -3.48
N ALA A 60 -5.10 12.78 -2.18
CA ALA A 60 -4.14 11.87 -1.58
C ALA A 60 -4.51 10.40 -1.82
N LEU A 61 -5.78 10.02 -1.63
CA LEU A 61 -6.26 8.67 -1.92
C LEU A 61 -6.10 8.31 -3.41
N ARG A 62 -6.39 9.27 -4.30
CA ARG A 62 -6.24 9.07 -5.75
C ARG A 62 -4.78 8.87 -6.19
N CYS A 63 -3.84 9.56 -5.53
CA CYS A 63 -2.40 9.42 -5.74
C CYS A 63 -1.86 8.08 -5.25
N LEU A 64 -2.46 7.49 -4.21
CA LEU A 64 -2.04 6.18 -3.68
C LEU A 64 -2.63 4.99 -4.44
N LEU A 65 -3.72 5.18 -5.19
CA LEU A 65 -4.38 4.15 -5.98
C LEU A 65 -3.43 3.27 -6.83
N PRO A 66 -2.46 3.80 -7.60
CA PRO A 66 -1.52 2.97 -8.37
C PRO A 66 -0.44 2.27 -7.53
N HIS A 67 -0.28 2.63 -6.25
CA HIS A 67 0.77 2.12 -5.37
C HIS A 67 0.28 1.06 -4.39
N CYS A 68 -1.03 1.01 -4.16
CA CYS A 68 -1.70 0.03 -3.32
C CYS A 68 -2.11 -1.21 -4.13
N ARG A 69 -1.84 -2.41 -3.61
CA ARG A 69 -2.29 -3.66 -4.24
C ARG A 69 -3.78 -3.88 -3.97
N GLU A 70 -4.17 -3.64 -2.74
CA GLU A 70 -5.55 -3.81 -2.28
C GLU A 70 -6.23 -2.44 -2.23
N ARG A 71 -7.43 -2.35 -2.80
CA ARG A 71 -8.21 -1.10 -2.87
C ARG A 71 -9.02 -0.84 -1.59
N TRP A 72 -9.39 -1.91 -0.89
CA TRP A 72 -10.26 -1.82 0.29
C TRP A 72 -9.80 -0.80 1.35
N PRO A 73 -8.49 -0.60 1.64
CA PRO A 73 -8.09 0.40 2.63
C PRO A 73 -8.33 1.83 2.15
N LEU A 74 -8.22 2.08 0.85
CA LEU A 74 -8.49 3.40 0.27
C LEU A 74 -9.99 3.69 0.25
N GLU A 75 -10.79 2.68 -0.10
CA GLU A 75 -12.25 2.75 -0.11
C GLU A 75 -12.80 2.92 1.32
N LEU A 76 -12.29 2.15 2.28
CA LEU A 76 -12.66 2.30 3.69
C LEU A 76 -12.31 3.69 4.23
N TYR A 77 -11.14 4.24 3.88
CA TYR A 77 -10.77 5.60 4.29
C TYR A 77 -11.77 6.61 3.72
N TRP A 78 -12.07 6.51 2.43
CA TRP A 78 -13.00 7.39 1.73
C TRP A 78 -14.38 7.39 2.39
N ASP A 79 -14.92 6.20 2.63
CA ASP A 79 -16.25 6.05 3.23
C ASP A 79 -16.26 6.58 4.66
N ALA A 80 -15.30 6.15 5.49
CA ALA A 80 -15.20 6.54 6.89
C ALA A 80 -15.02 8.06 7.07
N ALA A 81 -14.20 8.71 6.23
CA ALA A 81 -13.91 10.14 6.33
C ALA A 81 -15.17 11.04 6.25
N SER A 82 -16.21 10.56 5.58
CA SER A 82 -17.48 11.27 5.36
C SER A 82 -18.56 10.95 6.41
N GLN A 83 -18.32 9.99 7.31
CA GLN A 83 -19.32 9.59 8.30
C GLN A 83 -19.55 10.68 9.35
N ASP A 84 -20.79 10.85 9.81
CA ASP A 84 -21.10 11.80 10.89
C ASP A 84 -20.86 11.20 12.28
N ASN A 85 -21.01 9.86 12.43
CA ASN A 85 -20.73 9.15 13.67
C ASN A 85 -19.23 9.23 14.01
N GLU A 86 -18.88 9.97 15.07
CA GLU A 86 -17.51 10.20 15.50
C GLU A 86 -16.75 8.90 15.75
N ILE A 87 -17.33 7.97 16.51
CA ILE A 87 -16.65 6.71 16.88
C ILE A 87 -16.38 5.87 15.63
N GLY A 88 -17.40 5.70 14.78
CA GLY A 88 -17.29 4.94 13.54
C GLY A 88 -16.28 5.55 12.56
N ARG A 89 -16.31 6.88 12.41
CA ARG A 89 -15.36 7.64 11.60
C ARG A 89 -13.94 7.46 12.11
N ALA A 90 -13.69 7.70 13.39
CA ALA A 90 -12.35 7.63 13.96
C ALA A 90 -11.76 6.22 13.85
N GLN A 91 -12.56 5.19 14.13
CA GLN A 91 -12.15 3.80 13.97
C GLN A 91 -11.88 3.45 12.50
N GLY A 92 -12.79 3.81 11.59
CA GLY A 92 -12.67 3.51 10.17
C GLY A 92 -11.47 4.19 9.52
N VAL A 93 -11.31 5.50 9.74
CA VAL A 93 -10.19 6.30 9.23
C VAL A 93 -8.85 5.75 9.74
N THR A 94 -8.75 5.41 11.03
CA THR A 94 -7.54 4.86 11.64
C THR A 94 -7.21 3.47 11.09
N ALA A 95 -8.20 2.57 11.04
CA ALA A 95 -8.01 1.21 10.52
C ALA A 95 -7.59 1.23 9.04
N ALA A 96 -8.24 2.07 8.24
CA ALA A 96 -7.91 2.28 6.84
C ALA A 96 -6.48 2.80 6.65
N PHE A 97 -6.09 3.84 7.40
CA PHE A 97 -4.74 4.40 7.36
C PHE A 97 -3.66 3.34 7.67
N ASN A 98 -3.86 2.56 8.73
CA ASN A 98 -2.95 1.48 9.10
C ASN A 98 -2.86 0.41 8.00
N GLY A 99 -3.98 0.07 7.36
CA GLY A 99 -4.03 -0.82 6.20
C GLY A 99 -3.22 -0.29 5.01
N ILE A 100 -3.35 0.99 4.68
CA ILE A 100 -2.59 1.67 3.62
C ILE A 100 -1.09 1.64 3.91
N VAL A 101 -0.67 2.07 5.11
CA VAL A 101 0.74 2.10 5.50
C VAL A 101 1.35 0.70 5.45
N ARG A 102 0.64 -0.30 5.99
CA ARG A 102 1.09 -1.70 5.99
C ARG A 102 1.35 -2.22 4.57
N GLN A 103 0.44 -2.00 3.62
CA GLN A 103 0.65 -2.51 2.26
C GLN A 103 1.78 -1.78 1.52
N LEU A 104 1.97 -0.48 1.76
CA LEU A 104 3.06 0.28 1.14
C LEU A 104 4.43 -0.15 1.67
N ARG A 105 4.53 -0.48 2.97
CA ARG A 105 5.72 -1.08 3.58
C ARG A 105 6.03 -2.46 3.00
N LEU A 106 5.03 -3.33 2.91
CA LEU A 106 5.19 -4.66 2.30
C LEU A 106 5.61 -4.60 0.82
N ALA A 107 5.27 -3.52 0.13
CA ALA A 107 5.69 -3.27 -1.24
C ALA A 107 7.08 -2.59 -1.38
N GLY A 108 7.75 -2.26 -0.27
CA GLY A 108 9.01 -1.51 -0.27
C GLY A 108 8.89 -0.08 -0.83
N ARG A 109 7.69 0.50 -0.78
CA ARG A 109 7.36 1.82 -1.35
C ARG A 109 7.31 2.93 -0.31
N TYR A 110 7.32 2.56 0.97
CA TYR A 110 7.32 3.49 2.10
C TYR A 110 8.17 2.91 3.23
N GLU A 111 9.26 3.60 3.55
CA GLU A 111 10.01 3.42 4.78
C GLU A 111 9.65 4.62 5.67
N GLU A 112 9.19 4.36 6.89
CA GLU A 112 8.92 5.43 7.85
C GLU A 112 10.26 6.01 8.31
N SER A 113 10.79 6.92 7.50
CA SER A 113 11.90 7.80 7.89
C SER A 113 11.29 8.92 8.73
N GLY A 114 10.97 8.59 9.99
CA GLY A 114 10.68 9.63 10.97
C GLY A 114 11.94 10.47 11.21
N PRO A 115 11.85 11.82 11.28
CA PRO A 115 12.86 12.56 12.00
C PRO A 115 12.85 12.11 13.47
N ALA A 116 14.03 11.85 14.02
CA ALA A 116 14.24 11.75 15.46
C ALA A 116 13.92 13.08 16.15
#